data_AF-A0AAW0AKB6-F1
#
_entry.id   AF-A0AAW0AKB6-F1
#
_cell.length_a   1.000
_cell.length_b   1.000
_cell.length_c   1.000
_cell.angle_alpha   90.00
_cell.angle_beta   90.00
_cell.angle_gamma   90.00
#
_symmetry.space_group_name_H-M   'P 1'
#
loop_
_entity.id
_entity.type
_entity.pdbx_description
1 polymer ?
#
loop_
_entity_poly.entity_id
_entity_poly.type
_entity_poly.pdbx_seq_one_letter_code
_entity_poly.pdbx_strand_id
1 'polypeptide(L)'
;MPCFRSTAMPTSAGVLSRDDDFISHLFIEKLSGLSVRKMNSMTRLPRVPTKELERVIAKLSLHSNPLPSRDQLEVDFLSLPSIRSHVLGYTKQQVAVFAVHTSRYLCLLHPSSSVTVVETPAYSGYTGLPELGVIARNSLSPGTVIPGLEGSMACLTPNEIDQLGREKLGEVARDFSIMNSQHNNKSYLVLGPARFVNHDCLNNCELFRQGKTICVRVLRTIAIGDEITVYYGEDYFGDGNQHCLCGTCKEQGAGGYAEARLSIEAVKTAKSSCSLESQPSRIASLKDDGTVIFDNASRDPCVGKLRRRVAWSVRDQGRFFSLCRTTGSQQSFSNPSVFQ
;
A
#
# COMPACT_ATOMS: atom_id res chain seq x y z
N MET A 1 -4.95 -19.69 -14.42
CA MET A 1 -4.29 -19.18 -15.63
C MET A 1 -2.78 -19.31 -15.46
N PRO A 2 -2.00 -19.82 -16.42
CA PRO A 2 -0.55 -19.84 -16.30
C PRO A 2 0.00 -18.42 -16.45
N CYS A 3 0.78 -17.98 -15.47
CA CYS A 3 1.47 -16.69 -15.49
C CYS A 3 2.47 -16.66 -16.66
N PHE A 4 2.19 -15.85 -17.68
CA PHE A 4 3.02 -15.79 -18.88
C PHE A 4 4.30 -14.97 -18.65
N ARG A 5 5.43 -15.56 -19.03
CA ARG A 5 6.75 -14.92 -19.02
C ARG A 5 6.84 -13.91 -20.17
N SER A 6 6.79 -12.62 -19.87
CA SER A 6 7.14 -11.58 -20.85
C SER A 6 8.66 -11.49 -21.02
N THR A 7 9.14 -11.61 -22.27
CA THR A 7 10.54 -11.42 -22.69
C THR A 7 10.84 -9.94 -23.04
N ALA A 8 9.87 -9.04 -22.98
CA ALA A 8 10.02 -7.65 -23.42
C ALA A 8 11.06 -6.88 -22.58
N MET A 9 11.84 -5.98 -23.21
CA MET A 9 12.87 -5.12 -22.58
C MET A 9 12.39 -4.41 -21.30
N PRO A 10 13.28 -4.09 -20.34
CA PRO A 10 12.88 -3.39 -19.12
C PRO A 10 12.24 -2.05 -19.47
N THR A 11 10.98 -1.87 -19.07
CA THR A 11 10.28 -0.59 -19.13
C THR A 11 10.95 0.37 -18.16
N SER A 12 11.24 1.59 -18.60
CA SER A 12 11.72 2.63 -17.67
C SER A 12 10.63 2.94 -16.64
N ALA A 13 11.04 3.38 -15.45
CA ALA A 13 10.09 3.73 -14.40
C ALA A 13 9.13 4.83 -14.86
N GLY A 14 9.62 5.83 -15.61
CA GLY A 14 8.78 6.88 -16.18
C GLY A 14 7.68 6.38 -17.13
N VAL A 15 7.99 5.42 -18.02
CA VAL A 15 6.98 4.84 -18.93
C VAL A 15 5.97 4.00 -18.14
N LEU A 16 6.44 3.18 -17.20
CA LEU A 16 5.55 2.37 -16.37
C LEU A 16 4.61 3.24 -15.53
N SER A 17 5.12 4.31 -14.90
CA SER A 17 4.32 5.29 -14.15
C SER A 17 3.27 5.97 -15.03
N ARG A 18 3.65 6.42 -16.23
CA ARG A 18 2.70 7.05 -17.16
C ARG A 18 1.58 6.10 -17.57
N ASP A 19 1.93 4.85 -17.89
CA ASP A 19 0.96 3.86 -18.34
C ASP A 19 0.04 3.43 -17.18
N ASP A 20 0.57 3.22 -15.97
CA ASP A 20 -0.22 2.87 -14.79
C ASP A 20 -1.17 4.00 -14.37
N ASP A 21 -0.71 5.26 -14.38
CA ASP A 21 -1.55 6.43 -14.07
C ASP A 21 -2.75 6.53 -15.03
N PHE A 22 -2.50 6.31 -16.33
CA PHE A 22 -3.52 6.30 -17.38
C PHE A 22 -4.50 5.13 -17.19
N ILE A 23 -4.00 3.91 -17.04
CA ILE A 23 -4.84 2.71 -16.93
C ILE A 23 -5.68 2.73 -15.65
N SER A 24 -5.07 3.05 -14.50
CA SER A 24 -5.78 3.15 -13.22
C SER A 24 -6.83 4.27 -13.23
N HIS A 25 -6.60 5.35 -13.97
CA HIS A 25 -7.62 6.39 -14.16
C HIS A 25 -8.83 5.88 -14.92
N LEU A 26 -8.60 5.23 -16.05
CA LEU A 26 -9.70 4.67 -16.85
C LEU A 26 -10.47 3.59 -16.09
N PHE A 27 -9.78 2.69 -15.40
CA PHE A 27 -10.41 1.47 -14.92
C PHE A 27 -10.77 1.44 -13.46
N ILE A 28 -10.05 2.16 -12.61
CA ILE A 28 -10.34 2.17 -11.18
C ILE A 28 -11.12 3.44 -10.84
N GLU A 29 -10.61 4.61 -11.22
CA GLU A 29 -11.27 5.86 -10.84
C GLU A 29 -12.58 6.07 -11.59
N LYS A 30 -12.58 5.91 -12.92
CA LYS A 30 -13.77 6.22 -13.73
C LYS A 30 -14.88 5.18 -13.64
N LEU A 31 -14.55 3.91 -13.36
CA LEU A 31 -15.53 2.83 -13.23
C LEU A 31 -15.97 2.59 -11.79
N SER A 32 -15.05 2.65 -10.82
CA SER A 32 -15.35 2.33 -9.42
C SER A 32 -15.57 3.57 -8.55
N GLY A 33 -15.29 4.78 -9.06
CA GLY A 33 -15.39 6.03 -8.29
C GLY A 33 -14.31 6.22 -7.23
N LEU A 34 -13.35 5.30 -7.14
CA LEU A 34 -12.25 5.30 -6.19
C LEU A 34 -11.22 6.36 -6.56
N SER A 35 -10.59 7.01 -5.58
CA SER A 35 -9.46 7.92 -5.84
C SER A 35 -8.15 7.14 -5.86
N VAL A 36 -7.41 7.17 -6.97
CA VAL A 36 -6.14 6.43 -7.08
C VAL A 36 -4.97 7.40 -7.02
N ARG A 37 -4.03 7.12 -6.10
CA ARG A 37 -2.78 7.87 -6.02
C ARG A 37 -1.93 7.71 -7.29
N LYS A 38 -1.68 8.83 -7.97
CA LYS A 38 -0.89 8.88 -9.19
C LYS A 38 0.60 9.06 -8.91
N MET A 39 1.44 8.50 -9.75
CA MET A 39 2.88 8.74 -9.73
C MET A 39 3.20 10.13 -10.28
N ASN A 40 2.45 10.61 -11.28
CA ASN A 40 2.64 11.93 -11.88
C ASN A 40 1.39 12.80 -11.73
N SER A 41 1.13 13.31 -10.52
CA SER A 41 -0.08 14.08 -10.20
C SER A 41 -0.31 15.34 -11.04
N MET A 42 0.72 15.88 -11.69
CA MET A 42 0.60 17.05 -12.59
C MET A 42 0.15 16.69 -14.01
N THR A 43 0.11 15.40 -14.36
CA THR A 43 -0.25 14.95 -15.70
C THR A 43 -1.76 15.06 -15.90
N ARG A 44 -2.18 15.80 -16.93
CA ARG A 44 -3.59 15.85 -17.32
C ARG A 44 -3.96 14.55 -18.03
N LEU A 45 -4.84 13.78 -17.42
CA LEU A 45 -5.36 12.54 -17.97
C LEU A 45 -6.58 12.82 -18.87
N PRO A 46 -6.77 12.05 -19.94
CA PRO A 46 -7.83 12.32 -20.91
C PRO A 46 -9.22 12.07 -20.31
N ARG A 47 -10.18 12.88 -20.75
CA ARG A 47 -11.59 12.66 -20.40
C ARG A 47 -12.15 11.55 -21.28
N VAL A 48 -12.43 10.41 -20.66
CA VAL A 48 -13.09 9.28 -21.33
C VAL A 48 -14.51 9.13 -20.78
N PRO A 49 -15.55 9.03 -21.63
CA PRO A 49 -16.90 8.75 -21.18
C PRO A 49 -16.99 7.37 -20.52
N THR A 50 -17.55 7.29 -19.31
CA THR A 50 -17.67 6.04 -18.55
C THR A 50 -18.42 4.95 -19.34
N LYS A 51 -19.43 5.34 -20.14
CA LYS A 51 -20.19 4.44 -21.02
C LYS A 51 -19.33 3.64 -22.00
N GLU A 52 -18.21 4.20 -22.47
CA GLU A 52 -17.31 3.46 -23.38
C GLU A 52 -16.55 2.36 -22.64
N LEU A 53 -16.11 2.67 -21.42
CA LEU A 53 -15.39 1.74 -20.55
C LEU A 53 -16.32 0.61 -20.07
N GLU A 54 -17.56 0.95 -19.68
CA GLU A 54 -18.59 -0.01 -19.30
C GLU A 54 -18.90 -0.99 -20.43
N ARG A 55 -18.93 -0.56 -21.69
CA ARG A 55 -19.13 -1.47 -22.83
C ARG A 55 -18.00 -2.49 -22.95
N VAL A 56 -16.76 -2.11 -22.66
CA VAL A 56 -15.61 -3.03 -22.68
C VAL A 56 -15.73 -4.03 -21.54
N ILE A 57 -16.08 -3.58 -20.33
CA ILE A 57 -16.30 -4.48 -19.19
C ILE A 57 -17.53 -5.38 -19.38
N ALA A 58 -18.58 -4.86 -20.03
CA ALA A 58 -19.75 -5.65 -20.39
C ALA A 58 -19.37 -6.75 -21.38
N LYS A 59 -18.57 -6.45 -22.42
CA LYS A 59 -18.03 -7.49 -23.33
C LYS A 59 -17.20 -8.54 -22.59
N LEU A 60 -16.39 -8.12 -21.62
CA LEU A 60 -15.66 -9.04 -20.73
C LEU A 60 -16.63 -9.97 -19.98
N SER A 61 -17.75 -9.43 -19.49
CA SER A 61 -18.74 -10.15 -18.68
C SER A 61 -19.70 -11.03 -19.51
N LEU A 62 -19.97 -10.65 -20.76
CA LEU A 62 -20.92 -11.33 -21.67
C LEU A 62 -20.35 -12.61 -22.27
N HIS A 63 -19.03 -12.78 -22.29
CA HIS A 63 -18.42 -14.05 -22.65
C HIS A 63 -18.60 -15.04 -21.50
N SER A 64 -19.77 -15.68 -21.51
CA SER A 64 -19.98 -16.98 -20.88
C SER A 64 -18.93 -17.93 -21.42
N ASN A 65 -18.21 -18.61 -20.52
CA ASN A 65 -17.16 -19.60 -20.79
C ASN A 65 -17.01 -20.07 -22.26
N PRO A 66 -15.80 -19.99 -22.87
CA PRO A 66 -14.56 -19.51 -22.27
C PRO A 66 -14.48 -17.98 -22.23
N LEU A 67 -13.73 -17.48 -21.25
CA LEU A 67 -13.25 -16.09 -21.24
C LEU A 67 -12.67 -15.75 -22.62
N PRO A 68 -12.88 -14.52 -23.14
CA PRO A 68 -12.19 -14.10 -24.34
C PRO A 68 -10.69 -14.25 -24.07
N SER A 69 -9.95 -14.77 -25.05
CA SER A 69 -8.51 -14.88 -24.91
C SER A 69 -7.93 -13.50 -24.58
N ARG A 70 -6.83 -13.47 -23.80
CA ARG A 70 -6.15 -12.22 -23.47
C ARG A 70 -5.89 -11.39 -24.73
N ASP A 71 -5.56 -12.05 -25.83
CA ASP A 71 -5.31 -11.42 -27.12
C ASP A 71 -6.55 -10.72 -27.70
N GLN A 72 -7.75 -11.30 -27.55
CA GLN A 72 -9.00 -10.67 -27.99
C GLN A 72 -9.35 -9.44 -27.14
N LEU A 73 -9.07 -9.51 -25.83
CA LEU A 73 -9.25 -8.38 -24.91
C LEU A 73 -8.27 -7.25 -25.19
N GLU A 74 -7.02 -7.59 -25.50
CA GLU A 74 -6.02 -6.62 -25.93
C GLU A 74 -6.44 -5.93 -27.23
N VAL A 75 -6.96 -6.66 -28.23
CA VAL A 75 -7.46 -6.08 -29.49
C VAL A 75 -8.64 -5.14 -29.26
N ASP A 76 -9.65 -5.57 -28.52
CA ASP A 76 -10.83 -4.77 -28.23
C ASP A 76 -10.48 -3.51 -27.43
N PHE A 77 -9.57 -3.62 -26.46
CA PHE A 77 -9.11 -2.47 -25.67
C PHE A 77 -8.27 -1.50 -26.52
N LEU A 78 -7.29 -2.00 -27.27
CA LEU A 78 -6.48 -1.18 -28.16
C LEU A 78 -7.32 -0.50 -29.26
N SER A 79 -8.60 -0.87 -29.45
CA SER A 79 -9.51 -0.20 -30.35
C SER A 79 -10.15 1.08 -29.79
N LEU A 80 -10.15 1.34 -28.46
CA LEU A 80 -10.79 2.56 -27.95
C LEU A 80 -10.00 3.81 -28.35
N PRO A 81 -10.68 4.90 -28.76
CA PRO A 81 -10.02 6.12 -29.21
C PRO A 81 -8.99 6.68 -28.22
N SER A 82 -9.31 6.70 -26.93
CA SER A 82 -8.43 7.24 -25.89
C SER A 82 -7.14 6.44 -25.71
N ILE A 83 -7.21 5.11 -25.91
CA ILE A 83 -6.05 4.24 -25.81
C ILE A 83 -5.21 4.36 -27.05
N ARG A 84 -5.83 4.36 -28.24
CA ARG A 84 -5.14 4.61 -29.52
C ARG A 84 -4.37 5.93 -29.47
N SER A 85 -4.96 6.95 -28.87
CA SER A 85 -4.30 8.24 -28.65
C SER A 85 -3.14 8.15 -27.65
N HIS A 86 -3.28 7.38 -26.56
CA HIS A 86 -2.22 7.23 -25.54
C HIS A 86 -1.02 6.46 -26.07
N VAL A 87 -1.25 5.39 -26.84
CA VAL A 87 -0.19 4.58 -27.44
C VAL A 87 0.28 5.12 -28.79
N LEU A 88 -0.17 6.30 -29.20
CA LEU A 88 0.26 6.92 -30.44
C LEU A 88 1.78 7.14 -30.40
N GLY A 89 2.49 6.63 -31.40
CA GLY A 89 3.95 6.68 -31.46
C GLY A 89 4.67 5.58 -30.67
N TYR A 90 3.95 4.67 -30.01
CA TYR A 90 4.57 3.48 -29.41
C TYR A 90 5.05 2.53 -30.50
N THR A 91 6.20 1.90 -30.26
CA THR A 91 6.65 0.73 -31.02
C THR A 91 5.75 -0.48 -30.75
N LYS A 92 5.78 -1.49 -31.63
CA LYS A 92 5.05 -2.76 -31.43
C LYS A 92 5.34 -3.41 -30.06
N GLN A 93 6.59 -3.33 -29.60
CA GLN A 93 7.00 -3.87 -28.31
C GLN A 93 6.42 -3.07 -27.14
N GLN A 94 6.40 -1.74 -27.23
CA GLN A 94 5.80 -0.88 -26.21
C GLN A 94 4.29 -1.11 -26.12
N VAL A 95 3.60 -1.27 -27.26
CA VAL A 95 2.18 -1.64 -27.28
C VAL A 95 1.96 -2.98 -26.58
N ALA A 96 2.79 -4.00 -26.84
CA ALA A 96 2.67 -5.30 -26.19
C ALA A 96 2.88 -5.21 -24.66
N VAL A 97 3.86 -4.43 -24.19
CA VAL A 97 4.08 -4.20 -22.76
C VAL A 97 2.89 -3.49 -22.11
N PHE A 98 2.37 -2.44 -22.76
CA PHE A 98 1.20 -1.70 -22.32
C PHE A 98 -0.04 -2.60 -22.25
N ALA A 99 -0.25 -3.44 -23.26
CA ALA A 99 -1.36 -4.38 -23.35
C ALA A 99 -1.29 -5.42 -22.22
N VAL A 100 -0.12 -6.00 -21.95
CA VAL A 100 0.10 -6.91 -20.82
C VAL A 100 -0.17 -6.20 -19.48
N HIS A 101 0.25 -4.95 -19.32
CA HIS A 101 -0.02 -4.18 -18.10
C HIS A 101 -1.52 -3.91 -17.89
N THR A 102 -2.20 -3.51 -18.97
CA THR A 102 -3.65 -3.32 -19.02
C THR A 102 -4.40 -4.60 -18.66
N SER A 103 -3.97 -5.75 -19.20
CA SER A 103 -4.64 -7.04 -18.98
C SER A 103 -4.78 -7.40 -17.50
N ARG A 104 -3.85 -6.96 -16.64
CA ARG A 104 -3.92 -7.19 -15.19
C ARG A 104 -5.09 -6.45 -14.55
N TYR A 105 -5.30 -5.19 -14.91
CA TYR A 105 -6.45 -4.41 -14.46
C TYR A 105 -7.76 -4.98 -14.98
N LEU A 106 -7.80 -5.49 -16.22
CA LEU A 106 -8.98 -6.16 -16.74
C LEU A 106 -9.30 -7.45 -15.99
N CYS A 107 -8.28 -8.26 -15.69
CA CYS A 107 -8.44 -9.46 -14.86
C CYS A 107 -8.95 -9.11 -13.46
N LEU A 108 -8.48 -8.01 -12.87
CA LEU A 108 -8.95 -7.52 -11.56
C LEU A 108 -10.44 -7.12 -11.59
N LEU A 109 -10.86 -6.45 -12.66
CA LEU A 109 -12.25 -5.99 -12.84
C LEU A 109 -13.21 -7.08 -13.34
N HIS A 110 -12.70 -8.21 -13.79
CA HIS A 110 -13.52 -9.28 -14.33
C HIS A 110 -14.49 -9.81 -13.25
N PRO A 111 -15.77 -10.10 -13.56
CA PRO A 111 -16.73 -10.58 -12.55
C PRO A 111 -16.31 -11.84 -11.79
N SER A 112 -15.50 -12.70 -12.45
CA SER A 112 -14.93 -13.91 -11.84
C SER A 112 -13.63 -13.67 -11.06
N SER A 113 -13.18 -12.41 -10.93
CA SER A 113 -12.03 -12.07 -10.10
C SER A 113 -12.28 -12.55 -8.67
N SER A 114 -11.26 -13.15 -8.07
CA SER A 114 -11.31 -13.58 -6.68
C SER A 114 -11.09 -12.44 -5.69
N VAL A 115 -10.78 -11.24 -6.18
CA VAL A 115 -10.48 -10.06 -5.35
C VAL A 115 -11.12 -8.81 -5.93
N THR A 116 -11.27 -7.77 -5.11
CA THR A 116 -11.67 -6.43 -5.56
C THR A 116 -10.93 -5.36 -4.77
N VAL A 117 -10.77 -4.19 -5.39
CA VAL A 117 -10.24 -3.00 -4.73
C VAL A 117 -11.37 -2.29 -3.98
N VAL A 118 -11.07 -1.79 -2.79
CA VAL A 118 -11.98 -1.02 -1.93
C VAL A 118 -11.24 0.16 -1.31
N GLU A 119 -11.98 1.15 -0.80
CA GLU A 119 -11.38 2.18 0.06
C GLU A 119 -11.10 1.59 1.45
N THR A 120 -9.98 2.01 2.05
CA THR A 120 -9.62 1.69 3.43
C THR A 120 -9.42 2.96 4.23
N PRO A 121 -10.11 3.12 5.37
CA PRO A 121 -9.90 4.25 6.27
C PRO A 121 -8.69 4.05 7.19
N ALA A 122 -8.01 2.89 7.15
CA ALA A 122 -6.97 2.51 8.11
C ALA A 122 -5.81 3.53 8.20
N TYR A 123 -5.53 4.24 7.11
CA TYR A 123 -4.39 5.14 6.98
C TYR A 123 -4.77 6.61 6.77
N SER A 124 -6.07 6.92 6.64
CA SER A 124 -6.55 8.24 6.24
C SER A 124 -6.17 9.35 7.23
N GLY A 125 -6.06 9.02 8.52
CA GLY A 125 -5.63 9.94 9.56
C GLY A 125 -4.18 10.42 9.40
N TYR A 126 -3.35 9.69 8.65
CA TYR A 126 -1.95 10.04 8.39
C TYR A 126 -1.76 10.64 7.00
N THR A 127 -2.44 10.11 5.98
CA THR A 127 -2.26 10.54 4.58
C THR A 127 -3.17 11.69 4.19
N GLY A 128 -4.24 11.96 4.95
CA GLY A 128 -5.24 12.97 4.64
C GLY A 128 -6.12 12.62 3.42
N LEU A 129 -6.02 11.39 2.90
CA LEU A 129 -6.73 10.91 1.72
C LEU A 129 -7.32 9.51 1.99
N PRO A 130 -8.44 9.14 1.34
CA PRO A 130 -8.88 7.74 1.32
C PRO A 130 -7.81 6.91 0.60
N GLU A 131 -7.24 5.94 1.31
CA GLU A 131 -6.32 4.96 0.73
C GLU A 131 -7.13 3.76 0.20
N LEU A 132 -6.49 2.92 -0.61
CA LEU A 132 -7.12 1.73 -1.18
C LEU A 132 -6.59 0.46 -0.50
N GLY A 133 -7.40 -0.59 -0.51
CA GLY A 133 -7.04 -1.93 -0.10
C GLY A 133 -7.63 -2.95 -1.06
N VAL A 134 -7.25 -4.22 -0.91
CA VAL A 134 -7.74 -5.33 -1.73
C VAL A 134 -8.39 -6.34 -0.83
N ILE A 135 -9.64 -6.72 -1.10
CA ILE A 135 -10.36 -7.74 -0.33
C ILE A 135 -10.68 -8.97 -1.17
N ALA A 136 -10.83 -10.11 -0.51
CA ALA A 136 -11.23 -11.37 -1.15
C ALA A 136 -12.74 -11.38 -1.47
N ARG A 137 -13.10 -11.78 -2.69
CA ARG A 137 -14.49 -12.01 -3.13
C ARG A 137 -14.95 -13.45 -2.95
N ASN A 138 -14.01 -14.37 -2.79
CA ASN A 138 -14.25 -15.78 -2.51
C ASN A 138 -13.20 -16.29 -1.50
N SER A 139 -13.41 -17.47 -0.92
CA SER A 139 -12.40 -18.05 -0.04
C SER A 139 -11.18 -18.47 -0.86
N LEU A 140 -9.99 -18.08 -0.40
CA LEU A 140 -8.72 -18.39 -1.04
C LEU A 140 -7.93 -19.39 -0.22
N SER A 141 -7.40 -20.43 -0.87
CA SER A 141 -6.61 -21.47 -0.22
C SER A 141 -5.10 -21.17 -0.27
N PRO A 142 -4.32 -21.66 0.71
CA PRO A 142 -2.85 -21.57 0.69
C PRO A 142 -2.24 -22.07 -0.63
N GLY A 143 -1.19 -21.40 -1.09
CA GLY A 143 -0.51 -21.70 -2.36
C GLY A 143 -1.17 -21.09 -3.60
N THR A 144 -2.40 -20.57 -3.49
CA THR A 144 -3.08 -19.92 -4.62
C THR A 144 -2.33 -18.67 -5.07
N VAL A 145 -1.99 -18.58 -6.36
CA VAL A 145 -1.52 -17.34 -6.98
C VAL A 145 -2.73 -16.59 -7.51
N ILE A 146 -2.96 -15.37 -7.02
CA ILE A 146 -4.19 -14.60 -7.28
C ILE A 146 -4.11 -13.97 -8.68
N PRO A 147 -4.87 -14.45 -9.68
CA PRO A 147 -4.81 -13.89 -11.03
C PRO A 147 -5.30 -12.44 -11.07
N GLY A 148 -4.64 -11.59 -11.85
CA GLY A 148 -4.99 -10.16 -11.94
C GLY A 148 -4.43 -9.31 -10.80
N LEU A 149 -4.06 -9.91 -9.67
CA LEU A 149 -3.36 -9.22 -8.57
C LEU A 149 -1.84 -9.31 -8.76
N GLU A 150 -1.37 -8.64 -9.82
CA GLU A 150 0.02 -8.66 -10.26
C GLU A 150 0.55 -7.24 -10.45
N GLY A 151 1.88 -7.09 -10.47
CA GLY A 151 2.56 -5.83 -10.75
C GLY A 151 3.67 -5.96 -11.79
N SER A 152 3.77 -5.01 -12.71
CA SER A 152 4.94 -4.84 -13.58
C SER A 152 6.10 -4.22 -12.79
N MET A 153 7.34 -4.61 -13.10
CA MET A 153 8.53 -4.09 -12.44
C MET A 153 9.37 -3.22 -13.39
N ALA A 154 9.82 -2.06 -12.91
CA ALA A 154 10.84 -1.24 -13.53
C ALA A 154 12.04 -1.09 -12.58
N CYS A 155 13.26 -1.29 -13.08
CA CYS A 155 14.47 -1.05 -12.29
C CYS A 155 14.69 0.46 -12.17
N LEU A 156 14.95 0.94 -10.96
CA LEU A 156 15.25 2.34 -10.70
C LEU A 156 16.76 2.59 -10.77
N THR A 157 17.13 3.70 -11.39
CA THR A 157 18.47 4.27 -11.33
C THR A 157 18.65 5.08 -10.04
N PRO A 158 19.90 5.31 -9.58
CA PRO A 158 20.15 6.17 -8.41
C PRO A 158 19.51 7.56 -8.52
N ASN A 159 19.54 8.17 -9.72
CA ASN A 159 18.93 9.46 -9.96
C ASN A 159 17.39 9.43 -9.81
N GLU A 160 16.74 8.36 -10.26
CA GLU A 160 15.29 8.18 -10.10
C GLU A 160 14.92 7.93 -8.63
N ILE A 161 15.72 7.16 -7.89
CA ILE A 161 15.55 6.98 -6.44
C ILE A 161 15.66 8.32 -5.72
N ASP A 162 16.68 9.12 -6.04
CA ASP A 162 16.87 10.44 -5.45
C ASP A 162 15.74 11.41 -5.81
N GLN A 163 15.20 11.34 -7.03
CA GLN A 163 14.08 12.18 -7.45
C GLN A 163 12.80 11.82 -6.69
N LEU A 164 12.48 10.53 -6.56
CA LEU A 164 11.36 10.05 -5.75
C LEU A 164 11.54 10.42 -4.27
N GLY A 165 12.77 10.29 -3.76
CA GLY A 165 13.13 10.67 -2.40
C GLY A 165 13.05 12.17 -2.11
N ARG A 166 13.43 13.04 -3.07
CA ARG A 166 13.33 14.51 -2.92
C ARG A 166 11.89 15.00 -2.94
N GLU A 167 11.00 14.33 -3.68
CA GLU A 167 9.57 14.63 -3.69
C GLU A 167 8.87 14.24 -2.37
N LYS A 168 9.55 13.52 -1.45
CA LYS A 168 9.10 13.35 -0.05
C LYS A 168 9.08 14.64 0.76
N LEU A 169 9.83 15.66 0.34
CA LEU A 169 9.85 16.97 1.02
C LEU A 169 8.65 17.86 0.65
N GLY A 170 7.80 17.43 -0.29
CA GLY A 170 6.46 17.97 -0.51
C GLY A 170 5.40 17.16 0.24
N GLU A 171 4.19 17.70 0.40
CA GLU A 171 3.11 17.19 1.29
C GLU A 171 2.62 15.75 0.99
N VAL A 172 3.09 15.08 -0.06
CA VAL A 172 2.56 13.78 -0.53
C VAL A 172 3.70 12.92 -1.11
N ALA A 173 4.43 12.17 -0.27
CA ALA A 173 5.53 11.26 -0.69
C ALA A 173 5.09 10.29 -1.81
N ARG A 174 5.93 9.91 -2.79
CA ARG A 174 5.53 9.05 -3.94
C ARG A 174 5.93 7.57 -3.84
N ASP A 175 6.24 7.09 -2.63
CA ASP A 175 7.03 5.87 -2.42
C ASP A 175 6.26 4.55 -2.19
N PHE A 176 4.94 4.49 -2.42
CA PHE A 176 4.09 3.35 -2.00
C PHE A 176 4.44 1.99 -2.60
N SER A 177 5.31 1.93 -3.61
CA SER A 177 5.53 0.67 -4.34
C SER A 177 6.98 0.47 -4.79
N ILE A 178 7.93 0.98 -4.01
CA ILE A 178 9.36 0.69 -4.20
C ILE A 178 9.73 -0.58 -3.44
N MET A 179 10.29 -1.57 -4.14
CA MET A 179 10.84 -2.79 -3.55
C MET A 179 12.37 -2.80 -3.69
N ASN A 180 13.06 -3.03 -2.57
CA ASN A 180 14.51 -3.15 -2.55
C ASN A 180 14.91 -4.63 -2.62
N SER A 181 15.76 -4.99 -3.59
CA SER A 181 16.29 -6.34 -3.70
C SER A 181 17.68 -6.42 -3.06
N GLN A 182 17.77 -7.16 -1.95
CA GLN A 182 19.05 -7.37 -1.25
C GLN A 182 20.05 -8.17 -2.10
N HIS A 183 19.58 -9.12 -2.90
CA HIS A 183 20.44 -10.00 -3.70
C HIS A 183 21.25 -9.26 -4.78
N ASN A 184 20.71 -8.19 -5.37
CA ASN A 184 21.39 -7.46 -6.45
C ASN A 184 21.59 -5.97 -6.13
N ASN A 185 21.25 -5.54 -4.92
CA ASN A 185 21.33 -4.16 -4.46
C ASN A 185 20.66 -3.15 -5.43
N LYS A 186 19.50 -3.54 -5.99
CA LYS A 186 18.69 -2.68 -6.88
C LYS A 186 17.32 -2.43 -6.27
N SER A 187 16.83 -1.22 -6.48
CA SER A 187 15.46 -0.82 -6.19
C SER A 187 14.61 -0.96 -7.43
N TYR A 188 13.38 -1.42 -7.26
CA TYR A 188 12.40 -1.60 -8.31
C TYR A 188 11.14 -0.82 -7.99
N LEU A 189 10.61 -0.12 -8.97
CA LEU A 189 9.25 0.39 -8.96
C LEU A 189 8.32 -0.74 -9.40
N VAL A 190 7.30 -1.02 -8.60
CA VAL A 190 6.27 -2.02 -8.89
C VAL A 190 4.94 -1.32 -9.04
N LEU A 191 4.30 -1.46 -10.20
CA LEU A 191 3.00 -0.83 -10.48
C LEU A 191 2.04 -1.84 -11.10
N GLY A 192 0.75 -1.53 -11.15
CA GLY A 192 -0.33 -2.46 -11.47
C GLY A 192 -1.14 -2.84 -10.23
N PRO A 193 -2.16 -3.71 -10.36
CA PRO A 193 -3.08 -4.03 -9.27
C PRO A 193 -2.44 -4.42 -7.93
N ALA A 194 -1.27 -5.09 -7.95
CA ALA A 194 -0.55 -5.45 -6.73
C ALA A 194 -0.13 -4.23 -5.87
N ARG A 195 -0.09 -3.02 -6.43
CA ARG A 195 0.24 -1.78 -5.69
C ARG A 195 -0.80 -1.38 -4.65
N PHE A 196 -2.02 -1.93 -4.74
CA PHE A 196 -3.11 -1.66 -3.79
C PHE A 196 -3.12 -2.63 -2.61
N VAL A 197 -2.24 -3.63 -2.60
CA VAL A 197 -2.17 -4.63 -1.53
C VAL A 197 -1.40 -4.04 -0.36
N ASN A 198 -2.06 -3.86 0.77
CA ASN A 198 -1.50 -3.19 1.93
C ASN A 198 -0.52 -4.06 2.73
N HIS A 199 0.21 -3.40 3.61
CA HIS A 199 1.10 -4.06 4.55
C HIS A 199 0.37 -4.58 5.78
N ASP A 200 0.73 -5.79 6.20
CA ASP A 200 0.49 -6.25 7.57
C ASP A 200 1.70 -7.02 8.11
N CYS A 201 2.05 -6.80 9.39
CA CYS A 201 3.15 -7.50 10.06
C CYS A 201 2.90 -9.01 10.19
N LEU A 202 1.64 -9.44 10.23
CA LEU A 202 1.20 -10.82 10.12
C LEU A 202 0.39 -11.00 8.83
N ASN A 203 1.05 -10.78 7.70
CA ASN A 203 0.49 -10.89 6.37
C ASN A 203 -0.15 -12.26 6.07
N ASN A 204 -1.12 -12.28 5.16
CA ASN A 204 -1.74 -13.51 4.65
C ASN A 204 -1.27 -13.90 3.24
N CYS A 205 -0.52 -13.04 2.56
CA CYS A 205 0.06 -13.29 1.25
C CYS A 205 1.55 -12.94 1.19
N GLU A 206 2.30 -13.62 0.32
CA GLU A 206 3.67 -13.25 -0.05
C GLU A 206 3.74 -12.66 -1.46
N LEU A 207 4.73 -11.81 -1.66
CA LEU A 207 5.12 -11.33 -2.98
C LEU A 207 6.24 -12.19 -3.51
N PHE A 208 6.08 -12.69 -4.73
CA PHE A 208 7.16 -13.40 -5.40
C PHE A 208 7.35 -12.90 -6.82
N ARG A 209 8.60 -12.95 -7.29
CA ARG A 209 8.98 -12.47 -8.60
C ARG A 209 8.88 -13.59 -9.64
N GLN A 210 8.15 -13.32 -10.73
CA GLN A 210 8.11 -14.15 -11.92
C GLN A 210 8.58 -13.34 -13.13
N GLY A 211 9.88 -13.42 -13.43
CA GLY A 211 10.49 -12.64 -14.51
C GLY A 211 10.49 -11.13 -14.24
N LYS A 212 9.60 -10.41 -14.91
CA LYS A 212 9.42 -8.94 -14.79
C LYS A 212 8.11 -8.56 -14.08
N THR A 213 7.48 -9.54 -13.44
CA THR A 213 6.20 -9.41 -12.79
C THR A 213 6.33 -9.81 -11.33
N ILE A 214 5.74 -9.02 -10.43
CA ILE A 214 5.46 -9.42 -9.06
C ILE A 214 4.07 -10.03 -9.03
N CYS A 215 3.97 -11.19 -8.40
CA CYS A 215 2.72 -11.91 -8.20
C CYS A 215 2.45 -12.07 -6.70
N VAL A 216 1.18 -12.17 -6.34
CA VAL A 216 0.72 -12.37 -4.96
C VAL A 216 0.32 -13.83 -4.76
N ARG A 217 0.91 -14.50 -3.76
CA ARG A 217 0.56 -15.88 -3.38
C ARG A 217 0.00 -15.92 -1.97
N VAL A 218 -1.05 -16.71 -1.78
CA VAL A 218 -1.72 -16.93 -0.49
C VAL A 218 -0.87 -17.84 0.40
N LEU A 219 -0.59 -17.41 1.64
CA LEU A 219 0.17 -18.17 2.64
C LEU A 219 -0.75 -19.00 3.54
N ARG A 220 -1.92 -18.46 3.87
CA ARG A 220 -2.92 -19.06 4.76
C ARG A 220 -4.32 -18.82 4.21
N THR A 221 -5.29 -19.64 4.59
CA THR A 221 -6.67 -19.47 4.11
C THR A 221 -7.17 -18.05 4.39
N ILE A 222 -7.80 -17.44 3.38
CA ILE A 222 -8.40 -16.09 3.46
C ILE A 222 -9.90 -16.23 3.26
N ALA A 223 -10.70 -15.67 4.17
CA ALA A 223 -12.16 -15.72 4.07
C ALA A 223 -12.67 -14.64 3.12
N ILE A 224 -13.93 -14.77 2.71
CA ILE A 224 -14.61 -13.75 1.90
C ILE A 224 -14.70 -12.45 2.72
N GLY A 225 -14.30 -11.33 2.11
CA GLY A 225 -14.29 -10.01 2.74
C GLY A 225 -13.00 -9.67 3.48
N ASP A 226 -12.13 -10.63 3.75
CA ASP A 226 -10.84 -10.37 4.39
C ASP A 226 -9.92 -9.59 3.44
N GLU A 227 -9.13 -8.67 4.01
CA GLU A 227 -8.13 -7.91 3.29
C GLU A 227 -6.94 -8.81 2.91
N ILE A 228 -6.49 -8.68 1.66
CA ILE A 228 -5.24 -9.26 1.17
C ILE A 228 -4.10 -8.36 1.61
N THR A 229 -3.15 -8.91 2.35
CA THR A 229 -2.02 -8.16 2.91
C THR A 229 -0.70 -8.87 2.68
N VAL A 230 0.38 -8.09 2.57
CA VAL A 230 1.74 -8.59 2.33
C VAL A 230 2.73 -7.97 3.31
N TYR A 231 3.91 -8.57 3.44
CA TYR A 231 5.00 -7.99 4.22
C TYR A 231 5.90 -7.13 3.33
N TYR A 232 6.05 -5.83 3.63
CA TYR A 232 6.87 -4.92 2.83
C TYR A 232 8.37 -5.00 3.17
N GLY A 233 8.69 -5.30 4.42
CA GLY A 233 10.06 -5.30 4.94
C GLY A 233 10.10 -4.90 6.41
N GLU A 234 11.24 -5.11 7.05
CA GLU A 234 11.45 -4.87 8.50
C GLU A 234 11.47 -3.39 8.89
N ASP A 235 12.02 -2.54 8.02
CA ASP A 235 12.20 -1.11 8.31
C ASP A 235 11.41 -0.22 7.34
N TYR A 236 10.32 -0.72 6.76
CA TYR A 236 9.56 0.04 5.77
C TYR A 236 8.89 1.25 6.41
N PHE A 237 8.33 1.08 7.62
CA PHE A 237 7.70 2.14 8.41
C PHE A 237 8.62 2.62 9.55
N GLY A 238 9.88 2.94 9.20
CA GLY A 238 10.94 3.27 10.16
C GLY A 238 11.53 2.02 10.81
N ASP A 239 12.56 2.22 11.65
CA ASP A 239 13.32 1.14 12.29
C ASP A 239 12.38 0.14 13.01
N GLY A 240 12.48 -1.14 12.65
CA GLY A 240 11.63 -2.20 13.19
C GLY A 240 10.13 -1.96 12.99
N ASN A 241 9.73 -1.24 11.94
CA ASN A 241 8.36 -0.86 11.65
C ASN A 241 7.66 -0.11 12.81
N GLN A 242 8.41 0.69 13.57
CA GLN A 242 7.89 1.44 14.71
C GLN A 242 6.76 2.43 14.37
N HIS A 243 6.57 2.80 13.10
CA HIS A 243 5.46 3.66 12.64
C HIS A 243 4.38 2.87 11.88
N CYS A 244 4.39 1.54 11.92
CA CYS A 244 3.41 0.73 11.21
C CYS A 244 2.00 0.88 11.79
N LEU A 245 1.02 1.02 10.90
CA LEU A 245 -0.41 1.19 11.22
C LEU A 245 -1.26 0.02 10.72
N CYS A 246 -0.69 -1.18 10.60
CA CYS A 246 -1.43 -2.36 10.16
C CYS A 246 -2.40 -2.91 11.22
N GLY A 247 -3.29 -3.82 10.81
CA GLY A 247 -4.27 -4.45 11.70
C GLY A 247 -3.60 -5.19 12.86
N THR A 248 -2.55 -5.96 12.58
CA THR A 248 -1.78 -6.67 13.60
C THR A 248 -1.16 -5.74 14.65
N CYS A 249 -0.53 -4.63 14.21
CA CYS A 249 0.03 -3.64 15.13
C CYS A 249 -1.06 -2.98 15.97
N LYS A 250 -2.23 -2.71 15.39
CA LYS A 250 -3.37 -2.15 16.13
C LYS A 250 -3.85 -3.08 17.23
N GLU A 251 -3.99 -4.38 16.94
CA GLU A 251 -4.42 -5.39 17.91
C GLU A 251 -3.40 -5.59 19.04
N GLN A 252 -2.12 -5.59 18.69
CA GLN A 252 -1.03 -5.78 19.65
C GLN A 252 -0.67 -4.49 20.40
N GLY A 253 -1.17 -3.33 19.97
CA GLY A 253 -0.74 -2.03 20.47
C GLY A 253 0.76 -1.79 20.26
N ALA A 254 1.25 -2.20 19.09
CA ALA A 254 2.64 -2.06 18.65
C ALA A 254 2.72 -1.06 17.47
N GLY A 255 3.93 -0.85 16.93
CA GLY A 255 4.14 0.11 15.85
C GLY A 255 3.66 1.50 16.23
N GLY A 256 2.95 2.17 15.32
CA GLY A 256 2.41 3.52 15.55
C GLY A 256 1.35 3.62 16.66
N TYR A 257 0.90 2.49 17.21
CA TYR A 257 -0.07 2.43 18.30
C TYR A 257 0.57 2.29 19.70
N ALA A 258 1.90 2.15 19.79
CA ALA A 258 2.60 1.91 21.06
C ALA A 258 2.40 3.04 22.09
N GLU A 259 2.43 4.32 21.66
CA GLU A 259 2.26 5.47 22.56
C GLU A 259 0.83 5.60 23.13
N ALA A 260 -0.18 5.22 22.34
CA ALA A 260 -1.57 5.16 22.78
C ALA A 260 -1.79 4.07 23.84
N ARG A 261 -1.02 2.98 23.78
CA ARG A 261 -1.08 1.90 24.77
C ARG A 261 -0.48 2.33 26.10
N LEU A 262 0.67 3.02 26.10
CA LEU A 262 1.32 3.52 27.32
C LEU A 262 0.43 4.49 28.09
N SER A 263 -0.29 5.37 27.39
CA SER A 263 -1.24 6.31 28.01
C SER A 263 -2.47 5.62 28.61
N ILE A 264 -3.00 4.56 27.96
CA ILE A 264 -4.12 3.77 28.50
C ILE A 264 -3.68 2.91 29.70
N GLU A 265 -2.50 2.29 29.64
CA GLU A 265 -1.97 1.49 30.74
C GLU A 265 -1.61 2.36 31.96
N ALA A 266 -1.05 3.55 31.76
CA ALA A 266 -0.84 4.51 32.85
C ALA A 266 -2.14 4.91 33.56
N VAL A 267 -3.22 5.13 32.80
CA VAL A 267 -4.56 5.45 33.34
C VAL A 267 -5.20 4.23 34.04
N LYS A 268 -5.00 3.02 33.54
CA LYS A 268 -5.48 1.79 34.18
C LYS A 268 -4.76 1.51 35.49
N THR A 269 -3.44 1.69 35.53
CA THR A 269 -2.62 1.55 36.76
C THR A 269 -3.00 2.62 37.79
N ALA A 270 -3.26 3.86 37.37
CA ALA A 270 -3.76 4.92 38.25
C ALA A 270 -5.17 4.66 38.82
N LYS A 271 -6.02 3.93 38.08
CA LYS A 271 -7.35 3.52 38.55
C LYS A 271 -7.31 2.26 39.43
N SER A 272 -6.37 1.34 39.22
CA SER A 272 -6.21 0.16 40.10
C SER A 272 -5.48 0.49 41.40
N SER A 273 -4.74 1.60 41.46
CA SER A 273 -4.10 2.09 42.69
C SER A 273 -5.06 2.91 43.59
N CYS A 274 -6.32 3.08 43.22
CA CYS A 274 -7.34 3.79 44.02
C CYS A 274 -8.28 2.81 44.74
N SER A 275 -7.70 1.83 45.43
CA SER A 275 -8.39 1.05 46.46
C SER A 275 -7.35 0.32 47.28
N LEU A 276 -6.83 0.99 48.31
CA LEU A 276 -6.48 0.43 49.62
C LEU A 276 -6.03 1.56 50.54
N GLU A 277 -6.51 1.46 51.77
CA GLU A 277 -6.58 2.48 52.81
C GLU A 277 -5.23 2.92 53.38
N SER A 278 -5.30 4.10 53.99
CA SER A 278 -4.34 4.81 54.84
C SER A 278 -3.60 3.94 55.86
N GLN A 279 -2.31 4.23 56.09
CA GLN A 279 -1.73 4.79 57.34
C GLN A 279 -0.20 4.99 57.21
N PRO A 280 0.45 5.85 58.04
CA PRO A 280 1.73 6.49 57.72
C PRO A 280 2.96 6.08 58.57
N SER A 281 4.14 6.43 58.02
CA SER A 281 5.45 6.76 58.66
C SER A 281 6.44 5.64 59.08
N ARG A 282 7.69 5.72 58.57
CA ARG A 282 8.95 6.05 59.32
C ARG A 282 10.26 5.83 58.51
N ILE A 283 11.06 6.91 58.42
CA ILE A 283 12.53 7.10 58.63
C ILE A 283 13.57 6.45 57.66
N ALA A 284 14.57 7.30 57.36
CA ALA A 284 15.76 7.24 56.48
C ALA A 284 16.77 6.08 56.65
N SER A 285 17.58 5.79 55.61
CA SER A 285 19.01 6.17 55.51
C SER A 285 19.73 5.58 54.26
N LEU A 286 20.76 6.28 53.77
CA LEU A 286 21.75 5.86 52.76
C LEU A 286 22.95 5.18 53.44
N LYS A 287 23.54 4.15 52.81
CA LYS A 287 25.01 3.92 52.76
C LYS A 287 25.40 3.08 51.52
N ASP A 288 26.52 3.49 50.92
CA ASP A 288 27.31 2.80 49.91
C ASP A 288 28.06 1.58 50.47
N ASP A 289 28.20 0.54 49.65
CA ASP A 289 29.42 -0.25 49.52
C ASP A 289 29.42 -1.08 48.22
N GLY A 290 30.45 -0.86 47.39
CA GLY A 290 30.70 -1.69 46.22
C GLY A 290 31.26 -3.06 46.60
N THR A 291 30.96 -4.09 45.80
CA THR A 291 31.93 -4.91 45.03
C THR A 291 31.17 -5.99 44.24
N VAL A 292 31.75 -6.31 43.07
CA VAL A 292 31.39 -7.21 41.96
C VAL A 292 31.63 -8.70 42.32
N ILE A 293 31.11 -9.66 41.52
CA ILE A 293 31.72 -10.91 40.93
C ILE A 293 30.52 -11.78 40.38
N PHE A 294 30.42 -12.24 39.11
CA PHE A 294 31.23 -13.28 38.43
C PHE A 294 31.38 -13.11 36.90
N ASP A 295 32.62 -13.36 36.46
CA ASP A 295 33.09 -13.65 35.10
C ASP A 295 32.78 -15.09 34.63
N ASN A 296 32.49 -15.26 33.33
CA ASN A 296 33.35 -15.94 32.32
C ASN A 296 32.55 -16.19 31.03
N ALA A 297 32.83 -15.47 29.93
CA ALA A 297 33.83 -15.79 28.89
C ALA A 297 33.49 -17.08 28.12
N SER A 298 33.11 -17.05 26.84
CA SER A 298 33.97 -16.91 25.63
C SER A 298 33.08 -17.39 24.45
N ARG A 299 33.10 -16.95 23.18
CA ARG A 299 34.14 -16.37 22.31
C ARG A 299 33.48 -15.79 21.04
N ASP A 300 33.94 -14.59 20.69
CA ASP A 300 34.00 -13.95 19.36
C ASP A 300 34.92 -14.74 18.36
N PRO A 301 35.13 -14.39 17.05
CA PRO A 301 35.27 -13.01 16.53
C PRO A 301 34.90 -12.64 15.06
N CYS A 302 34.55 -11.35 14.90
CA CYS A 302 34.99 -10.33 13.91
C CYS A 302 34.93 -10.55 12.39
N VAL A 303 34.39 -9.56 11.65
CA VAL A 303 35.16 -8.50 10.92
C VAL A 303 34.25 -7.29 10.67
N GLY A 304 34.69 -6.09 11.05
CA GLY A 304 33.88 -4.87 10.98
C GLY A 304 33.97 -4.08 9.68
N LYS A 305 33.19 -2.99 9.63
CA LYS A 305 33.55 -1.73 8.94
C LYS A 305 32.58 -0.60 9.30
N LEU A 306 33.11 0.33 10.09
CA LEU A 306 32.96 1.79 9.98
C LEU A 306 31.78 2.31 9.13
N ARG A 307 30.74 2.89 9.76
CA ARG A 307 29.92 3.91 9.10
C ARG A 307 29.43 4.97 10.10
N ARG A 308 29.44 6.20 9.58
CA ARG A 308 29.45 7.49 10.28
C ARG A 308 28.17 7.71 11.07
N ARG A 309 28.32 8.23 12.30
CA ARG A 309 27.25 8.88 13.05
C ARG A 309 26.77 10.10 12.27
N VAL A 310 25.49 10.13 11.93
CA VAL A 310 24.78 11.37 11.68
C VAL A 310 23.70 11.45 12.74
N ALA A 311 23.97 12.22 13.78
CA ALA A 311 22.98 12.57 14.80
C ALA A 311 21.96 13.53 14.17
N TRP A 312 20.67 13.23 14.32
CA TRP A 312 19.61 14.21 14.10
C TRP A 312 18.93 14.49 15.42
N SER A 313 19.08 15.74 15.85
CA SER A 313 18.38 16.35 16.98
C SER A 313 16.95 16.66 16.53
N VAL A 314 15.97 16.11 17.25
CA VAL A 314 14.59 16.59 17.21
C VAL A 314 14.55 17.90 17.99
N ARG A 315 14.49 19.03 17.28
CA ARG A 315 14.05 20.30 17.84
C ARG A 315 12.61 20.55 17.41
N ASP A 316 11.71 20.26 18.34
CA ASP A 316 10.79 21.24 18.89
C ASP A 316 9.90 22.00 17.90
N GLN A 317 8.66 21.53 17.72
CA GLN A 317 7.48 22.40 17.55
C GLN A 317 6.27 21.78 18.24
N GLY A 318 6.19 21.99 19.54
CA GLY A 318 4.91 22.08 20.24
C GLY A 318 4.28 23.45 20.00
N ARG A 319 2.97 23.44 19.69
CA ARG A 319 1.91 24.45 19.94
C ARG A 319 1.01 24.57 18.71
N PHE A 320 -0.22 24.08 18.81
CA PHE A 320 -1.42 24.91 18.70
C PHE A 320 -2.63 24.08 19.15
N PHE A 321 -3.04 24.32 20.40
CA PHE A 321 -4.39 24.03 20.89
C PHE A 321 -5.14 25.37 21.01
N SER A 322 -6.45 25.31 20.84
CA SER A 322 -7.47 26.38 20.98
C SER A 322 -7.74 27.22 19.72
N LEU A 323 -8.90 26.98 19.09
CA LEU A 323 -10.11 27.74 19.42
C LEU A 323 -11.35 26.96 18.96
N CYS A 324 -12.09 26.44 19.92
CA CYS A 324 -13.50 26.11 19.75
C CYS A 324 -14.29 27.40 20.04
N ARG A 325 -14.97 27.96 19.03
CA ARG A 325 -16.10 28.88 19.24
C ARG A 325 -17.19 28.58 18.23
N THR A 326 -18.21 27.93 18.77
CA THR A 326 -19.63 28.07 18.45
C THR A 326 -20.00 29.32 17.64
N THR A 327 -20.54 29.11 16.45
CA THR A 327 -21.70 29.89 15.96
C THR A 327 -22.62 28.94 15.20
N GLY A 328 -23.80 28.71 15.77
CA GLY A 328 -24.90 28.08 15.07
C GLY A 328 -25.50 29.06 14.08
N SER A 329 -25.84 28.58 12.89
CA SER A 329 -26.89 29.18 12.08
C SER A 329 -27.73 28.05 11.50
N GLN A 330 -28.98 28.05 11.94
CA GLN A 330 -30.05 27.23 11.40
C GLN A 330 -30.28 27.62 9.95
N GLN A 331 -30.28 26.66 9.04
CA GLN A 331 -31.06 26.77 7.80
C GLN A 331 -31.77 25.45 7.53
N SER A 332 -33.07 25.49 7.81
CA SER A 332 -34.13 24.61 7.34
C SER A 332 -34.25 24.64 5.83
N PHE A 333 -34.30 23.49 5.14
CA PHE A 333 -35.02 23.35 3.88
C PHE A 333 -35.55 21.91 3.71
N SER A 334 -36.86 21.79 3.96
CA SER A 334 -37.90 21.07 3.21
C SER A 334 -37.56 19.80 2.39
N ASN A 335 -38.21 18.71 2.81
CA ASN A 335 -38.66 17.56 1.99
C ASN A 335 -39.41 17.98 0.72
N PRO A 336 -39.37 17.12 -0.32
CA PRO A 336 -40.60 16.45 -0.77
C PRO A 336 -40.38 14.94 -0.99
N SER A 337 -41.15 14.06 -0.35
CA SER A 337 -42.31 13.33 -0.94
C SER A 337 -42.10 12.92 -2.41
N VAL A 338 -41.80 11.65 -2.70
CA VAL A 338 -42.77 10.61 -3.11
C VAL A 338 -43.63 11.03 -4.30
N PHE A 339 -43.44 10.41 -5.47
CA PHE A 339 -44.47 9.74 -6.26
C PHE A 339 -43.86 8.98 -7.45
N GLN A 340 -44.25 7.70 -7.56
CA GLN A 340 -44.33 6.82 -8.74
C GLN A 340 -43.09 6.45 -9.56
#